data_AF-A0A1V5KR45-F1
#
_entry.id   AF-A0A1V5KR45-F1
#
_cell.length_a   1.000
_cell.length_b   1.000
_cell.length_c   1.000
_cell.angle_alpha   90.00
_cell.angle_beta   90.00
_cell.angle_gamma   90.00
#
_symmetry.space_group_name_H-M   'P 1'
#
loop_
_entity.id
_entity.type
_entity.pdbx_description
1 polymer ?
#
loop_
_entity_poly.entity_id
_entity_poly.type
_entity_poly.pdbx_seq_one_letter_code
_entity_poly.pdbx_strand_id
1 'polypeptide(L)'
;MVWMGGRFYQSKAYPGLEILDRVGGGDSFASGLIYGFLKKGDPQWAVDCGAAHGALAMTTPGDTSMATVQEVEKVMSGGGARVVR
;
A
#
# COMPACT_ATOMS: atom_id res chain seq x y z
N MET A 1 -1.56 -8.10 -5.66
CA MET A 1 -1.57 -9.57 -5.55
C MET A 1 -0.14 -10.08 -5.64
N VAL A 2 0.20 -11.10 -4.87
CA VAL A 2 1.53 -11.73 -4.82
C VAL A 2 1.36 -13.24 -4.95
N TRP A 3 2.24 -13.90 -5.70
CA TRP A 3 2.33 -15.36 -5.76
C TRP A 3 3.62 -15.80 -5.04
N MET A 4 3.50 -16.70 -4.08
CA MET A 4 4.65 -17.25 -3.36
C MET A 4 4.35 -18.69 -2.93
N GLY A 5 5.29 -19.61 -3.18
CA GLY A 5 5.19 -20.99 -2.69
C GLY A 5 3.93 -21.73 -3.16
N GLY A 6 3.46 -21.47 -4.38
CA GLY A 6 2.24 -22.09 -4.91
C GLY A 6 0.93 -21.48 -4.39
N ARG A 7 0.99 -20.41 -3.58
CA ARG A 7 -0.19 -19.73 -3.04
C ARG A 7 -0.28 -18.29 -3.54
N PHE A 8 -1.51 -17.85 -3.80
CA PHE A 8 -1.82 -16.44 -4.03
C PHE A 8 -2.17 -15.73 -2.72
N TYR A 9 -1.58 -14.55 -2.55
CA TYR A 9 -1.87 -13.59 -1.49
C TYR A 9 -2.46 -12.34 -2.14
N GLN A 10 -3.68 -12.01 -1.74
CA GLN A 10 -4.40 -10.87 -2.27
C GLN A 10 -4.50 -9.81 -1.18
N SER A 11 -4.22 -8.56 -1.55
CA SER A 11 -4.38 -7.45 -0.62
C SER A 11 -5.85 -7.18 -0.34
N LYS A 12 -6.11 -6.45 0.73
CA LYS A 12 -7.41 -5.78 0.93
C LYS A 12 -7.76 -4.91 -0.27
N ALA A 13 -9.06 -4.87 -0.58
CA ALA A 13 -9.60 -3.91 -1.52
C ALA A 13 -9.86 -2.58 -0.79
N TYR A 14 -9.60 -1.46 -1.47
CA TYR A 14 -9.87 -0.11 -0.97
C TYR A 14 -10.99 0.52 -1.80
N PRO A 15 -12.25 0.08 -1.64
CA PRO A 15 -13.38 0.65 -2.38
C PRO A 15 -13.59 2.11 -1.96
N GLY A 16 -13.83 2.99 -2.94
CA GLY A 16 -14.06 4.42 -2.69
C GLY A 16 -12.79 5.23 -2.41
N LEU A 17 -11.62 4.74 -2.83
CA LEU A 17 -10.40 5.55 -2.85
C LEU A 17 -10.61 6.77 -3.76
N GLU A 18 -10.51 7.97 -3.21
CA GLU A 18 -10.47 9.21 -4.00
C GLU A 18 -9.11 9.29 -4.70
N ILE A 19 -9.08 8.93 -5.97
CA ILE A 19 -7.86 8.98 -6.78
C ILE A 19 -7.64 10.42 -7.23
N LEU A 20 -6.57 11.03 -6.73
CA LEU A 20 -6.12 12.36 -7.15
C LEU A 20 -5.21 12.27 -8.36
N ASP A 21 -4.21 11.39 -8.30
CA ASP A 21 -3.28 11.07 -9.38
C ASP A 21 -3.01 9.56 -9.39
N ARG A 22 -2.76 8.97 -10.55
CA ARG A 22 -2.42 7.55 -10.69
C ARG A 22 -0.91 7.32 -10.82
N VAL A 23 -0.13 8.37 -11.07
CA VAL A 23 1.32 8.31 -11.15
C VAL A 23 1.91 7.88 -9.79
N GLY A 24 2.97 7.07 -9.80
CA GLY A 24 3.66 6.62 -8.58
C GLY A 24 2.95 5.52 -7.76
N GLY A 25 1.70 5.17 -8.07
CA GLY A 25 0.96 4.14 -7.34
C GLY A 25 1.56 2.73 -7.49
N GLY A 26 2.11 2.41 -8.67
CA GLY A 26 2.79 1.13 -8.93
C GLY A 26 4.13 1.03 -8.20
N ASP A 27 4.94 2.08 -8.25
CA ASP A 27 6.23 2.15 -7.57
C ASP A 27 6.05 2.11 -6.05
N SER A 28 5.03 2.82 -5.54
CA SER A 28 4.66 2.80 -4.12
C SER A 28 4.16 1.42 -3.68
N PHE A 29 3.40 0.72 -4.53
CA PHE A 29 3.05 -0.67 -4.26
C PHE A 29 4.29 -1.56 -4.15
N ALA A 30 5.23 -1.43 -5.09
CA ALA A 30 6.46 -2.21 -5.08
C ALA A 30 7.33 -1.91 -3.84
N SER A 31 7.49 -0.63 -3.48
CA SER A 31 8.26 -0.24 -2.30
C SER A 31 7.63 -0.75 -1.00
N GLY A 32 6.31 -0.62 -0.85
CA GLY A 32 5.60 -1.15 0.33
C GLY A 32 5.66 -2.67 0.42
N LEU A 33 5.59 -3.36 -0.72
CA LEU A 33 5.73 -4.82 -0.78
C LEU A 33 7.13 -5.27 -0.33
N ILE A 34 8.18 -4.66 -0.88
CA ILE A 34 9.57 -4.96 -0.53
C ILE A 34 9.81 -4.67 0.95
N TYR A 35 9.35 -3.52 1.44
CA TYR A 35 9.43 -3.15 2.85
C TYR A 35 8.80 -4.22 3.75
N GLY A 36 7.60 -4.70 3.41
CA GLY A 36 6.91 -5.71 4.21
C GLY A 36 7.60 -7.06 4.24
N PHE A 37 8.17 -7.50 3.13
CA PHE A 37 9.01 -8.70 3.14
C PHE A 37 10.24 -8.52 4.03
N LEU A 38 10.94 -7.39 3.92
CA LEU A 38 12.16 -7.14 4.70
C LEU A 38 11.91 -7.00 6.20
N LYS A 39 10.75 -6.46 6.60
CA LYS A 39 10.45 -6.19 8.03
C LYS A 39 9.68 -7.29 8.72
N LYS A 40 8.77 -7.97 8.04
CA LYS A 40 7.87 -8.96 8.65
C LYS A 40 8.04 -10.37 8.08
N GLY A 41 8.55 -10.51 6.86
CA GLY A 41 8.70 -11.80 6.18
C GLY A 41 7.38 -12.51 5.87
N ASP A 42 6.23 -11.85 6.08
CA ASP A 42 4.90 -12.39 5.84
C ASP A 42 4.37 -11.90 4.48
N PRO A 43 4.09 -12.80 3.52
CA PRO A 43 3.56 -12.43 2.21
C PRO A 43 2.20 -11.72 2.26
N GLN A 44 1.34 -12.05 3.23
CA GLN A 44 0.04 -11.38 3.38
C GLN A 44 0.23 -9.95 3.86
N TRP A 45 1.05 -9.79 4.90
CA TRP A 45 1.39 -8.46 5.41
C TRP A 45 2.05 -7.59 4.34
N ALA A 46 2.97 -8.17 3.56
CA ALA A 46 3.67 -7.48 2.49
C ALA A 46 2.71 -7.01 1.38
N VAL A 47 1.78 -7.85 0.93
CA VAL A 47 0.84 -7.45 -0.13
C VAL A 47 -0.15 -6.38 0.35
N ASP A 48 -0.57 -6.44 1.63
CA ASP A 48 -1.40 -5.41 2.24
C ASP A 48 -0.63 -4.08 2.41
N CYS A 49 0.66 -4.14 2.75
CA CYS A 49 1.52 -2.96 2.88
C CYS A 49 1.72 -2.25 1.54
N GLY A 50 2.05 -3.00 0.49
CA GLY A 50 2.13 -2.45 -0.86
C GLY A 50 0.81 -1.81 -1.30
N ALA A 51 -0.33 -2.48 -1.07
CA ALA A 51 -1.61 -1.94 -1.49
C ALA A 51 -1.99 -0.65 -0.74
N ALA A 52 -1.75 -0.59 0.58
CA ALA A 52 -1.97 0.61 1.37
C ALA A 52 -1.08 1.78 0.93
N HIS A 53 0.20 1.52 0.65
CA HIS A 53 1.14 2.54 0.21
C HIS A 53 0.80 3.06 -1.19
N GLY A 54 0.49 2.16 -2.12
CA GLY A 54 0.00 2.53 -3.46
C GLY A 54 -1.28 3.36 -3.41
N ALA A 55 -2.22 2.99 -2.53
CA ALA A 55 -3.45 3.75 -2.33
C ALA A 55 -3.17 5.17 -1.81
N LEU A 56 -2.28 5.32 -0.83
CA LEU A 56 -1.89 6.63 -0.28
C LEU A 56 -1.19 7.51 -1.32
N ALA A 57 -0.28 6.95 -2.11
CA ALA A 57 0.42 7.69 -3.15
C ALA A 57 -0.54 8.29 -4.18
N MET A 58 -1.61 7.55 -4.53
CA MET A 58 -2.63 8.02 -5.45
C MET A 58 -3.52 9.15 -4.89
N THR A 59 -3.42 9.47 -3.60
CA THR A 59 -4.13 10.60 -2.96
C THR A 59 -3.30 11.88 -2.88
N THR A 60 -2.05 11.84 -3.35
CA THR A 60 -1.11 12.99 -3.34
C THR A 60 -0.67 13.35 -4.75
N PRO A 61 -0.37 14.63 -5.06
CA PRO A 61 0.14 15.01 -6.37
C PRO A 61 1.57 14.50 -6.61
N GLY A 62 1.84 13.95 -7.79
CA GLY A 62 3.19 13.54 -8.21
C GLY A 62 3.51 12.06 -8.01
N ASP A 63 4.75 11.68 -8.34
CA ASP A 63 5.26 10.30 -8.34
C ASP A 63 5.89 9.87 -7.01
N THR A 64 6.34 10.84 -6.21
CA THR A 64 6.99 10.61 -4.92
C THR A 64 5.99 10.68 -3.77
N SER A 65 5.79 9.53 -3.12
CA SER A 65 4.96 9.46 -1.92
C SER A 65 5.67 10.11 -0.72
N MET A 66 4.97 11.01 -0.03
CA MET A 66 5.36 11.55 1.28
C MET A 66 4.82 10.72 2.46
N ALA A 67 4.20 9.55 2.20
CA ALA A 67 3.62 8.70 3.23
C ALA A 67 4.67 8.14 4.18
N THR A 68 4.37 8.22 5.47
CA THR A 68 5.11 7.58 6.55
C THR A 68 4.68 6.13 6.75
N VAL A 69 5.54 5.32 7.37
CA VAL A 69 5.22 3.92 7.71
C VAL A 69 3.96 3.85 8.58
N GLN A 70 3.81 4.78 9.52
CA GLN A 70 2.66 4.84 10.43
C GLN A 70 1.35 5.11 9.68
N GLU A 71 1.36 5.97 8.67
CA GLU A 71 0.18 6.22 7.82
C GLU A 71 -0.18 5.00 6.98
N VAL A 72 0.83 4.32 6.41
CA VAL A 72 0.63 3.07 5.66
C VAL A 72 0.00 2.01 6.57
N GLU A 73 0.54 1.77 7.77
CA GLU A 73 -0.01 0.80 8.72
C GLU A 73 -1.42 1.16 9.19
N LYS A 74 -1.71 2.46 9.35
CA LYS A 74 -3.07 2.93 9.66
C LYS A 74 -4.06 2.59 8.55
N VAL A 75 -3.68 2.78 7.29
CA VAL A 75 -4.50 2.40 6.13
C VAL A 75 -4.64 0.87 6.02
N MET A 76 -3.56 0.12 6.28
CA MET A 76 -3.59 -1.35 6.31
C MET A 76 -4.55 -1.90 7.36
N SER A 77 -4.63 -1.27 8.54
CA SER A 77 -5.49 -1.71 9.65
C SER A 77 -6.98 -1.41 9.46
N GLY A 78 -7.36 -0.73 8.38
CA GLY A 78 -8.77 -0.40 8.08
C GLY A 78 -9.16 1.02 8.49
N GLY A 79 -8.22 1.86 8.91
CA GLY A 79 -8.41 3.30 8.87
C GLY A 79 -8.60 3.70 7.41
N GLY A 80 -9.71 4.35 7.07
CA GLY A 80 -9.93 4.82 5.69
C GLY A 80 -8.72 5.60 5.19
N ALA A 81 -8.43 5.50 3.88
CA ALA A 81 -7.36 6.23 3.19
C ALA A 81 -7.67 7.75 3.08
N ARG A 82 -8.21 8.35 4.14
CA ARG A 82 -8.41 9.77 4.30
C ARG A 82 -7.17 10.31 4.98
N VAL A 83 -6.49 11.26 4.33
CA VAL A 83 -5.38 12.03 4.92
C VAL A 83 -5.86 12.58 6.26
N VAL A 84 -5.25 12.13 7.35
CA VAL A 84 -5.45 12.74 8.66
C VAL A 84 -4.40 13.84 8.78
N ARG A 85 -4.84 15.09 8.58
CA ARG A 85 -4.04 16.29 8.85
C ARG A 85 -3.90 16.53 10.34
#